data_AF-A0A838IHJ3-F1
#
_entry.id   AF-A0A838IHJ3-F1
#
_cell.length_a   1.000
_cell.length_b   1.000
_cell.length_c   1.000
_cell.angle_alpha   90.00
_cell.angle_beta   90.00
_cell.angle_gamma   90.00
#
_symmetry.space_group_name_H-M   'P 1'
#
loop_
_entity.id
_entity.type
_entity.pdbx_description
1 polymer ?
#
loop_
_entity_poly.entity_id
_entity_poly.type
_entity_poly.pdbx_seq_one_letter_code
_entity_poly.pdbx_strand_id
1 'polypeptide(L)'
;MDLTYKIVRRLLRDDDVKFSRNRNFEAFEDARVKRAVRIYRHLRSLERDLLALHDTSGAVRLEAVDCEGDQMTVRLTFAERRGLRVSYLTRREWLLLLENERVSDILRQLMAVAGEDTQRVLRESLAIA
;
A
#
# COMPACT_ATOMS: atom_id res chain seq x y z
N MET A 1 -12.50 -14.06 -1.64
CA MET A 1 -11.18 -13.48 -1.95
C MET A 1 -10.40 -14.45 -2.84
N ASP A 2 -9.93 -13.99 -4.01
CA ASP A 2 -9.09 -14.74 -4.94
C ASP A 2 -7.79 -15.22 -4.26
N LEU A 3 -7.27 -16.38 -4.68
CA LEU A 3 -6.12 -17.05 -4.05
C LEU A 3 -4.88 -16.15 -4.03
N THR A 4 -4.62 -15.40 -5.11
CA THR A 4 -3.53 -14.43 -5.16
C THR A 4 -3.62 -13.43 -4.01
N TYR A 5 -4.77 -12.80 -3.80
CA TYR A 5 -4.95 -11.79 -2.74
C TYR A 5 -4.98 -12.39 -1.33
N LYS A 6 -5.44 -13.64 -1.16
CA LYS A 6 -5.29 -14.38 0.10
C LYS A 6 -3.81 -14.56 0.47
N ILE A 7 -2.97 -14.92 -0.50
CA ILE A 7 -1.52 -15.06 -0.30
C ILE A 7 -0.88 -13.70 0.02
N VAL A 8 -1.26 -12.64 -0.70
CA VAL A 8 -0.76 -11.28 -0.43
C VAL A 8 -1.09 -10.84 0.99
N ARG A 9 -2.36 -10.95 1.40
CA ARG A 9 -2.80 -10.58 2.75
C ARG A 9 -2.00 -11.33 3.81
N ARG A 10 -1.86 -12.65 3.63
CA ARG A 10 -1.09 -13.52 4.52
C ARG A 10 0.38 -13.08 4.64
N LEU A 11 1.02 -12.78 3.52
CA LEU A 11 2.40 -12.26 3.49
C LEU A 11 2.57 -10.89 4.15
N LEU A 12 1.53 -10.06 4.13
CA LEU A 12 1.54 -8.71 4.68
C LEU A 12 1.25 -8.67 6.20
N ARG A 13 0.53 -9.66 6.73
CA ARG A 13 -0.07 -9.60 8.06
C ARG A 13 0.35 -10.73 9.00
N ASP A 14 0.80 -11.87 8.48
CA ASP A 14 1.27 -12.98 9.31
C ASP A 14 2.80 -12.95 9.39
N ASP A 15 3.36 -12.56 10.54
CA ASP A 15 4.81 -12.54 10.77
C ASP A 15 5.44 -13.95 10.77
N ASP A 16 4.64 -14.98 11.07
CA ASP A 16 5.07 -16.39 11.09
C ASP A 16 5.12 -17.04 9.71
N VAL A 17 4.69 -16.36 8.65
CA VAL A 17 4.71 -16.90 7.29
C VAL A 17 6.10 -16.67 6.69
N LYS A 18 7.08 -17.37 7.27
CA LYS A 18 8.35 -17.62 6.60
C LYS A 18 8.08 -18.62 5.49
N PHE A 19 7.97 -18.13 4.25
CA PHE A 19 8.19 -18.96 3.08
C PHE A 19 9.62 -19.50 3.17
N SER A 20 9.79 -20.64 3.83
CA SER A 20 11.08 -21.35 3.86
C SER A 20 11.54 -21.51 2.41
N ARG A 21 12.73 -20.95 2.10
CA ARG A 21 13.31 -20.92 0.75
C ARG A 21 13.46 -22.32 0.15
N ASN A 22 13.54 -23.36 1.00
CA ASN A 22 13.74 -24.74 0.56
C ASN A 22 12.45 -25.57 0.42
N ARG A 23 11.29 -25.14 0.95
CA ARG A 23 10.02 -25.90 0.86
C ARG A 23 9.04 -25.40 -0.21
N ASN A 24 9.30 -24.24 -0.81
CA ASN A 24 8.33 -23.56 -1.68
C ASN A 24 8.77 -23.47 -3.15
N PHE A 25 9.84 -24.15 -3.57
CA PHE A 25 10.36 -24.06 -4.94
C PHE A 25 9.28 -24.37 -6.00
N GLU A 26 8.45 -25.40 -5.80
CA GLU A 26 7.31 -25.70 -6.68
C GLU A 26 6.19 -24.66 -6.61
N ALA A 27 5.91 -24.11 -5.42
CA ALA A 27 4.92 -23.03 -5.26
C ALA A 27 5.36 -21.75 -5.98
N PHE A 28 6.66 -21.51 -6.11
CA PHE A 28 7.18 -20.39 -6.89
C PHE A 28 7.01 -20.58 -8.39
N GLU A 29 6.67 -21.75 -8.93
CA GLU A 29 6.36 -21.92 -10.35
C GLU A 29 4.92 -21.52 -10.72
N ASP A 30 4.00 -21.50 -9.76
CA ASP A 30 2.62 -21.06 -9.98
C ASP A 30 2.56 -19.55 -10.29
N ALA A 31 1.99 -19.21 -11.45
CA ALA A 31 1.83 -17.82 -11.90
C ALA A 31 1.06 -16.94 -10.89
N ARG A 32 0.10 -17.51 -10.14
CA ARG A 32 -0.68 -16.81 -9.11
C ARG A 32 0.18 -16.45 -7.90
N VAL A 33 1.10 -17.33 -7.52
CA VAL A 33 2.06 -17.10 -6.43
C VAL A 33 3.11 -16.09 -6.88
N LYS A 34 3.66 -16.21 -8.09
CA LYS A 34 4.57 -15.20 -8.67
C LYS A 34 3.91 -13.81 -8.67
N ARG A 35 2.64 -13.72 -9.09
CA ARG A 35 1.85 -12.48 -9.05
C ARG A 35 1.66 -11.97 -7.63
N ALA A 36 1.26 -12.84 -6.69
CA ALA A 36 1.09 -12.47 -5.28
C ALA A 36 2.38 -11.89 -4.68
N VAL A 37 3.53 -12.49 -4.95
CA VAL A 37 4.83 -12.00 -4.45
C VAL A 37 5.16 -10.62 -5.01
N ARG A 38 4.86 -10.35 -6.29
CA ARG A 38 5.05 -9.01 -6.88
C ARG A 38 4.17 -7.96 -6.19
N ILE A 39 2.89 -8.27 -6.02
CA ILE A 39 1.93 -7.38 -5.34
C ILE A 39 2.37 -7.15 -3.89
N TYR A 40 2.71 -8.21 -3.17
CA TYR A 40 3.24 -8.13 -1.81
C TYR A 40 4.46 -7.20 -1.71
N ARG A 41 5.47 -7.38 -2.57
CA ARG A 41 6.67 -6.53 -2.56
C ARG A 41 6.34 -5.06 -2.82
N HIS A 42 5.43 -4.81 -3.77
CA HIS A 42 4.97 -3.47 -4.08
C HIS A 42 4.27 -2.82 -2.88
N LEU A 43 3.26 -3.50 -2.31
CA LEU A 43 2.50 -3.03 -1.15
C LEU A 43 3.39 -2.85 0.08
N ARG A 44 4.29 -3.81 0.36
CA ARG A 44 5.22 -3.72 1.49
C ARG A 44 6.19 -2.56 1.33
N SER A 45 6.65 -2.28 0.10
CA SER A 45 7.48 -1.11 -0.16
C SER A 45 6.70 0.18 0.05
N LEU A 46 5.44 0.27 -0.35
CA LEU A 46 4.61 1.46 -0.11
C LEU A 46 4.28 1.64 1.37
N GLU A 47 3.92 0.55 2.06
CA GLU A 47 3.67 0.53 3.49
C GLU A 47 4.89 1.02 4.28
N ARG A 48 6.10 0.57 3.93
CA ARG A 48 7.33 1.05 4.58
C ARG A 48 7.57 2.54 4.36
N ASP A 49 7.35 3.03 3.14
CA ASP A 49 7.47 4.45 2.85
C ASP A 49 6.47 5.26 3.69
N LEU A 50 5.20 4.83 3.73
CA LEU A 50 4.16 5.49 4.53
C LEU A 50 4.47 5.44 6.03
N LEU A 51 4.93 4.32 6.56
CA LEU A 51 5.28 4.20 7.98
C LEU A 51 6.50 5.04 8.36
N ALA A 52 7.48 5.19 7.47
CA ALA A 52 8.64 6.04 7.71
C ALA A 52 8.28 7.54 7.79
N LEU A 53 7.07 7.93 7.34
CA LEU A 53 6.63 9.32 7.38
C LEU A 53 6.34 9.80 8.80
N HIS A 54 5.95 8.89 9.68
CA HIS A 54 5.70 9.22 11.08
C HIS A 54 6.97 9.70 11.79
N ASP A 55 8.14 9.17 11.40
CA ASP A 55 9.41 9.48 12.05
C ASP A 55 10.08 10.76 11.51
N THR A 56 9.60 11.30 10.38
CA THR A 56 10.28 12.41 9.69
C THR A 56 9.36 13.62 9.52
N SER A 57 9.27 14.45 10.57
CA SER A 57 8.46 15.68 10.58
C SER A 57 8.73 16.56 9.35
N GLY A 58 7.81 16.56 8.39
CA GLY A 58 7.81 17.46 7.23
C GLY A 58 8.56 16.97 5.98
N ALA A 59 9.20 15.80 6.01
CA ALA A 59 10.00 15.31 4.88
C ALA A 59 9.17 14.70 3.75
N VAL A 60 7.90 14.33 3.98
CA VAL A 60 7.05 13.75 2.93
C VAL A 60 5.66 14.37 2.94
N ARG A 61 5.15 14.63 1.73
CA ARG A 61 3.82 15.17 1.50
C ARG A 61 3.02 14.22 0.63
N LEU A 62 1.77 13.98 1.02
CA LEU A 62 0.79 13.38 0.14
C LEU A 62 0.34 14.44 -0.85
N GLU A 63 0.77 14.30 -2.09
CA GLU A 63 0.44 15.26 -3.14
C GLU A 63 -0.96 14.99 -3.69
N ALA A 64 -1.28 13.71 -3.92
CA ALA A 64 -2.59 13.32 -4.39
C ALA A 64 -2.92 11.86 -4.07
N VAL A 65 -4.21 11.62 -3.84
CA VAL A 65 -4.84 10.30 -3.99
C VAL A 65 -6.00 10.47 -4.96
N ASP A 66 -5.97 9.69 -6.03
CA ASP A 66 -6.97 9.73 -7.08
C ASP A 66 -7.57 8.34 -7.30
N CYS A 67 -8.78 8.30 -7.85
CA CYS A 67 -9.53 7.08 -8.12
C CYS A 67 -10.17 7.16 -9.51
N GLU A 68 -9.69 6.34 -10.44
CA GLU A 68 -10.24 6.20 -11.79
C GLU A 68 -10.70 4.75 -11.98
N GLY A 69 -12.02 4.53 -11.94
CA GLY A 69 -12.59 3.18 -12.02
C GLY A 69 -12.16 2.29 -10.85
N ASP A 70 -11.41 1.21 -11.14
CA ASP A 70 -10.86 0.30 -10.13
C ASP A 70 -9.40 0.63 -9.76
N GLN A 71 -8.83 1.70 -10.32
CA GLN A 71 -7.45 2.09 -10.10
C GLN A 71 -7.36 3.26 -9.12
N MET A 72 -6.55 3.08 -8.09
CA MET A 72 -6.13 4.09 -7.12
C MET A 72 -4.72 4.56 -7.47
N THR A 73 -4.51 5.86 -7.51
CA THR A 73 -3.17 6.46 -7.71
C THR A 73 -2.75 7.21 -6.46
N VAL A 74 -1.60 6.87 -5.90
CA VAL A 74 -1.03 7.51 -4.71
C VAL A 74 0.25 8.24 -5.10
N ARG A 75 0.30 9.55 -4.90
CA ARG A 75 1.47 10.40 -5.19
C ARG A 75 2.06 10.95 -3.89
N LEU A 76 3.32 10.61 -3.64
CA LEU A 76 4.08 11.05 -2.47
C LEU A 76 5.30 11.85 -2.93
N THR A 77 5.50 13.04 -2.37
CA THR A 77 6.70 13.84 -2.60
C THR A 77 7.58 13.81 -1.36
N PHE A 78 8.85 13.47 -1.52
CA PHE A 78 9.88 13.40 -0.47
C PHE A 78 10.77 14.65 -0.57
N ALA A 79 10.57 15.61 0.32
CA ALA A 79 11.23 16.91 0.34
C ALA A 79 12.76 16.80 0.46
N GLU A 80 13.27 15.96 1.38
CA GLU A 80 14.72 15.82 1.62
C GLU A 80 15.47 15.24 0.42
N ARG A 81 14.81 14.37 -0.35
CA ARG A 81 15.42 13.68 -1.49
C ARG A 81 15.02 14.27 -2.85
N ARG A 82 14.19 15.32 -2.86
CA ARG A 82 13.49 15.84 -4.06
C ARG A 82 12.89 14.72 -4.92
N GLY A 83 12.39 13.68 -4.26
CA GLY A 83 11.90 12.46 -4.91
C GLY A 83 10.39 12.50 -5.04
N LEU A 84 9.87 12.02 -6.17
CA LEU A 84 8.45 11.76 -6.37
C LEU A 84 8.23 10.25 -6.46
N ARG A 85 7.27 9.72 -5.71
CA ARG A 85 6.78 8.36 -5.87
C ARG A 85 5.34 8.39 -6.33
N VAL A 86 5.06 7.71 -7.44
CA VAL A 86 3.71 7.43 -7.91
C VAL A 86 3.49 5.93 -7.82
N SER A 87 2.43 5.51 -7.12
CA SER A 87 2.04 4.10 -7.01
C SER A 87 0.64 3.92 -7.56
N TYR A 88 0.46 2.90 -8.40
CA TYR A 88 -0.83 2.51 -8.96
C TYR A 88 -1.26 1.22 -8.31
N LEU A 89 -2.47 1.23 -7.76
CA LEU A 89 -3.03 0.12 -7.02
C LEU A 89 -4.42 -0.17 -7.56
N THR A 90 -4.80 -1.43 -7.63
CA THR A 90 -6.23 -1.76 -7.73
C THR A 90 -6.94 -1.42 -6.43
N ARG A 91 -8.27 -1.25 -6.46
CA ARG A 91 -9.07 -1.04 -5.25
C ARG A 91 -8.84 -2.14 -4.21
N ARG A 92 -8.65 -3.38 -4.64
CA ARG A 92 -8.34 -4.51 -3.74
C ARG A 92 -6.99 -4.37 -3.04
N GLU A 93 -5.98 -3.93 -3.78
CA GLU A 93 -4.63 -3.70 -3.23
C GLU A 93 -4.62 -2.52 -2.27
N TRP A 94 -5.39 -1.47 -2.58
CA TRP A 94 -5.63 -0.34 -1.68
C TRP A 94 -6.27 -0.78 -0.37
N LEU A 95 -7.35 -1.56 -0.42
CA LEU A 95 -8.00 -2.08 0.80
C LEU A 95 -7.04 -2.95 1.63
N LEU A 96 -6.23 -3.80 0.99
CA LEU A 96 -5.20 -4.57 1.69
C LEU A 96 -4.17 -3.69 2.40
N LEU A 97 -3.79 -2.56 1.80
CA LEU A 97 -2.88 -1.59 2.42
C LEU A 97 -3.51 -0.96 3.67
N LEU A 98 -4.80 -0.61 3.60
CA LEU A 98 -5.55 0.00 4.71
C LEU A 98 -5.81 -0.94 5.89
N GLU A 99 -5.67 -2.26 5.70
CA GLU A 99 -5.70 -3.22 6.82
C GLU A 99 -4.58 -2.99 7.86
N ASN A 100 -3.52 -2.25 7.51
CA ASN A 100 -2.56 -1.79 8.51
C ASN A 100 -3.05 -0.48 9.14
N GLU A 101 -3.52 -0.54 10.39
CA GLU A 101 -4.08 0.62 11.12
C GLU A 101 -3.13 1.82 11.14
N ARG A 102 -1.82 1.60 11.32
CA ARG A 102 -0.83 2.69 11.35
C ARG A 102 -0.73 3.39 9.99
N VAL A 103 -0.89 2.65 8.89
CA VAL A 103 -0.92 3.25 7.54
C VAL A 103 -2.19 4.10 7.39
N SER A 104 -3.33 3.57 7.79
CA SER A 104 -4.61 4.28 7.74
C SER A 104 -4.56 5.58 8.55
N ASP A 105 -3.95 5.56 9.74
CA ASP A 105 -3.76 6.76 10.56
C ASP A 105 -2.86 7.80 9.92
N ILE A 106 -1.74 7.37 9.31
CA ILE A 106 -0.85 8.28 8.58
C ILE A 106 -1.58 8.92 7.40
N LEU A 107 -2.36 8.15 6.64
CA LEU A 107 -3.16 8.70 5.55
C LEU A 107 -4.21 9.70 6.04
N ARG A 108 -4.86 9.45 7.19
CA ARG A 108 -5.78 10.40 7.83
C ARG A 108 -5.07 11.69 8.26
N GLN A 109 -3.87 11.60 8.80
CA GLN A 109 -3.07 12.76 9.17
C GLN A 109 -2.67 13.58 7.95
N LEU A 110 -2.21 12.92 6.88
CA LEU A 110 -1.82 13.56 5.62
C LEU A 110 -3.02 14.18 4.89
N MET A 111 -4.23 13.64 5.08
CA MET A 111 -5.46 14.21 4.53
C MET A 111 -5.67 15.66 4.98
N ALA A 112 -5.28 16.01 6.22
CA ALA A 112 -5.47 17.37 6.76
C ALA A 112 -4.72 18.46 5.98
N VAL A 113 -3.70 18.08 5.21
CA VAL A 113 -2.86 18.99 4.42
C VAL A 113 -2.99 18.76 2.90
N ALA A 114 -3.87 17.84 2.48
CA ALA A 114 -4.10 17.51 1.07
C ALA A 114 -5.17 18.40 0.43
N GLY A 115 -5.18 18.49 -0.90
CA GLY A 115 -6.23 19.21 -1.65
C GLY A 115 -7.61 18.54 -1.54
N GLU A 116 -8.69 19.31 -1.76
CA GLU A 116 -10.08 18.88 -1.54
C GLU A 116 -10.44 17.56 -2.24
N ASP A 117 -10.01 17.37 -3.49
CA ASP A 117 -10.25 16.14 -4.24
C ASP A 117 -9.59 14.91 -3.59
N THR A 118 -8.36 15.06 -3.12
CA THR A 118 -7.64 14.00 -2.40
C THR A 118 -8.31 13.69 -1.07
N GLN A 119 -8.79 14.72 -0.36
CA GLN A 119 -9.52 14.52 0.89
C GLN A 119 -10.81 13.74 0.66
N ARG A 120 -11.57 14.05 -0.39
CA ARG A 120 -12.80 13.33 -0.75
C ARG A 120 -12.52 11.85 -1.02
N VAL A 121 -11.58 11.55 -1.92
CA VAL A 121 -11.23 10.17 -2.29
C VAL A 121 -10.73 9.38 -1.07
N LEU A 122 -9.85 9.96 -0.26
CA LEU A 122 -9.36 9.32 0.96
C LEU A 122 -10.49 9.04 1.94
N ARG A 123 -11.35 10.02 2.21
CA ARG A 123 -12.46 9.89 3.15
C ARG A 123 -13.41 8.77 2.75
N GLU A 124 -13.80 8.71 1.48
CA GLU A 124 -14.65 7.66 0.95
C GLU A 124 -13.99 6.28 1.07
N SER A 125 -12.69 6.18 0.75
CA SER A 125 -11.99 4.91 0.78
C SER A 125 -11.73 4.39 2.20
N LEU A 126 -11.43 5.28 3.15
CA LEU A 126 -11.21 4.96 4.56
C LEU A 126 -12.51 4.63 5.31
N ALA A 127 -13.67 5.03 4.79
CA ALA A 127 -14.98 4.66 5.34
C ALA A 127 -15.41 3.23 4.97
N ILE A 128 -14.78 2.64 3.96
CA ILE A 128 -15.11 1.31 3.41
C ILE A 128 -14.07 0.25 3.82
N ALA A 129 -12.92 0.68 4.35
CA ALA A 129 -11.84 -0.18 4.84
C ALA A 129 -12.06 -0.58 6.30
#